data_AF-A0A9D5EED0-F1
#
_entry.id   AF-A0A9D5EED0-F1
#
_cell.length_a   1.000
_cell.length_b   1.000
_cell.length_c   1.000
_cell.angle_alpha   90.00
_cell.angle_beta   90.00
_cell.angle_gamma   90.00
#
_symmetry.space_group_name_H-M   'P 1'
#
loop_
_entity.id
_entity.type
_entity.pdbx_description
1 polymer ?
#
loop_
_entity_poly.entity_id
_entity_poly.type
_entity_poly.pdbx_seq_one_letter_code
_entity_poly.pdbx_strand_id
1 'polypeptide(L)'
;SEWATGQGYEPAAVNTFLQVADYYLVAQALASHHTVVTHEIPSTSTKRIKIPNARIGMGVKVMTPYEMLRVERAQFVLGSPAPPGSRPVSGPR
;
A
#
# COMPACT_ATOMS: atom_id res chain seq x y z
N SER A 1 -10.04 8.23 -13.00
CA SER A 1 -11.16 8.78 -12.21
C SER A 1 -12.49 8.14 -12.57
N GLU A 2 -12.81 7.91 -13.85
CA GLU A 2 -14.11 7.38 -14.33
C GLU A 2 -14.63 6.15 -13.57
N TRP A 3 -13.77 5.17 -13.33
CA TRP A 3 -14.13 3.97 -12.58
C TRP A 3 -14.75 4.30 -11.21
N ALA A 4 -14.08 5.15 -10.42
CA ALA A 4 -14.50 5.51 -9.06
C ALA A 4 -15.89 6.16 -9.04
N THR A 5 -16.18 7.00 -10.04
CA THR A 5 -17.48 7.66 -10.20
C THR A 5 -18.59 6.68 -10.59
N GLY A 6 -18.27 5.57 -11.26
CA GLY A 6 -19.23 4.57 -11.73
C GLY A 6 -19.58 3.45 -10.73
N GLN A 7 -18.94 3.38 -9.55
CA GLN A 7 -19.11 2.24 -8.62
C GLN A 7 -20.21 2.42 -7.54
N GLY A 8 -21.00 3.50 -7.57
CA GLY A 8 -22.05 3.74 -6.57
C GLY A 8 -21.53 4.18 -5.19
N TYR A 9 -20.28 4.66 -5.11
CA TYR A 9 -19.76 5.34 -3.92
C TYR A 9 -20.49 6.67 -3.68
N GLU A 10 -20.56 7.10 -2.42
CA GLU A 10 -21.04 8.44 -2.10
C GLU A 10 -20.14 9.50 -2.79
N PRO A 11 -20.69 10.61 -3.32
CA PRO A 11 -19.90 11.63 -4.00
C PRO A 11 -18.74 12.17 -3.15
N ALA A 12 -18.93 12.28 -1.84
CA ALA A 12 -17.88 12.69 -0.90
C ALA A 12 -16.72 11.66 -0.83
N ALA A 13 -17.03 10.37 -0.92
CA ALA A 13 -16.04 9.30 -0.93
C ALA A 13 -15.21 9.33 -2.23
N VAL A 14 -15.88 9.54 -3.37
CA VAL A 14 -15.21 9.70 -4.68
C VAL A 14 -14.29 10.91 -4.66
N ASN A 15 -14.79 12.07 -4.22
CA ASN A 15 -14.00 13.30 -4.17
C ASN A 15 -12.79 13.15 -3.24
N THR A 16 -12.98 12.60 -2.05
CA THR A 16 -11.88 12.36 -1.10
C THR A 16 -10.83 11.43 -1.70
N PHE A 17 -11.25 10.33 -2.33
CA PHE A 17 -10.32 9.38 -2.94
C PHE A 17 -9.45 10.04 -4.02
N LEU A 18 -10.05 10.86 -4.91
CA LEU A 18 -9.33 11.56 -5.98
C LEU A 18 -8.34 12.61 -5.48
N GLN A 19 -8.44 13.03 -4.21
CA GLN A 19 -7.57 14.05 -3.62
C GLN A 19 -6.43 13.48 -2.77
N VAL A 20 -6.42 12.18 -2.49
CA VAL A 20 -5.41 11.55 -1.62
C VAL A 20 -4.46 10.64 -2.38
N ALA A 21 -3.38 10.23 -1.71
CA ALA A 21 -2.33 9.40 -2.29
C ALA A 21 -2.84 8.08 -2.89
N ASP A 22 -3.89 7.48 -2.29
CA ASP A 22 -4.43 6.19 -2.73
C ASP A 22 -4.83 6.19 -4.21
N TYR A 23 -5.41 7.30 -4.71
CA TYR A 23 -5.73 7.43 -6.13
C TYR A 23 -4.49 7.40 -7.01
N TYR A 24 -3.45 8.16 -6.64
CA TYR A 24 -2.20 8.21 -7.40
C TYR A 24 -1.47 6.86 -7.39
N LEU A 25 -1.44 6.16 -6.25
CA LEU A 25 -0.82 4.83 -6.14
C LEU A 25 -1.51 3.82 -7.07
N VAL A 26 -2.84 3.84 -7.10
CA VAL A 26 -3.62 2.93 -7.96
C VAL A 26 -3.47 3.31 -9.44
N ALA A 27 -3.50 4.60 -9.78
CA ALA A 27 -3.29 5.07 -11.15
C ALA A 27 -1.89 4.71 -11.69
N GLN A 28 -0.84 4.93 -10.88
CA GLN A 28 0.53 4.57 -11.25
C GLN A 28 0.68 3.05 -11.42
N ALA A 29 0.10 2.26 -10.52
CA ALA A 29 0.15 0.81 -10.61
C ALA A 29 -0.58 0.29 -11.85
N LEU A 30 -1.70 0.89 -12.22
CA LEU A 30 -2.42 0.58 -13.46
C LEU A 30 -1.57 0.89 -14.69
N ALA A 31 -1.01 2.10 -14.77
CA ALA A 31 -0.26 2.58 -15.93
C ALA A 31 1.08 1.84 -16.14
N SER A 32 1.74 1.42 -15.06
CA SER A 32 3.05 0.75 -15.11
C SER A 32 3.00 -0.75 -14.81
N HIS A 33 1.81 -1.33 -14.70
CA HIS A 33 1.61 -2.76 -14.35
C HIS A 33 2.27 -3.19 -13.03
N HIS A 34 2.35 -2.30 -12.05
CA HIS A 34 2.85 -2.63 -10.72
C HIS A 34 1.79 -3.31 -9.85
N THR A 35 2.24 -3.95 -8.78
CA THR A 35 1.35 -4.43 -7.71
C THR A 35 1.36 -3.44 -6.56
N VAL A 36 0.17 -3.03 -6.09
CA VAL A 36 0.06 -2.23 -4.87
C VAL A 36 0.12 -3.16 -3.65
N VAL A 37 1.03 -2.88 -2.73
CA VAL A 37 1.15 -3.63 -1.47
C VAL A 37 0.54 -2.80 -0.34
N THR A 38 -0.50 -3.32 0.34
CA THR A 38 -1.22 -2.56 1.38
C THR A 38 -1.75 -3.45 2.51
N HIS A 39 -1.83 -2.90 3.72
CA HIS A 39 -2.49 -3.55 4.86
C HIS A 39 -4.02 -3.38 4.84
N GLU A 40 -4.57 -2.66 3.86
CA GLU A 40 -6.00 -2.40 3.78
C GLU A 40 -6.82 -3.67 3.48
N ILE A 41 -7.93 -3.83 4.18
CA ILE A 41 -8.90 -4.91 3.97
C ILE A 41 -10.07 -4.36 3.13
N PRO A 42 -10.56 -5.08 2.10
CA PRO A 42 -11.75 -4.71 1.35
C PRO A 42 -12.94 -4.32 2.23
N SER A 43 -13.82 -3.48 1.72
CA SER A 43 -15.05 -3.10 2.44
C SER A 43 -16.20 -2.89 1.46
N THR A 44 -17.39 -3.31 1.86
CA THR A 44 -18.65 -3.08 1.13
C THR A 44 -19.24 -1.69 1.39
N SER A 45 -18.63 -0.88 2.26
CA SER A 45 -19.09 0.48 2.53
C SER A 45 -18.93 1.39 1.31
N THR A 46 -19.96 2.18 1.03
CA THR A 46 -19.95 3.21 -0.03
C THR A 46 -19.35 4.54 0.41
N LYS A 47 -18.99 4.67 1.70
CA LYS A 47 -18.46 5.91 2.31
C LYS A 47 -16.97 6.13 2.11
N ARG A 48 -16.24 5.11 1.67
CA ARG A 48 -14.80 5.19 1.42
C ARG A 48 -14.40 4.23 0.32
N ILE A 49 -13.63 4.73 -0.64
CA ILE A 49 -12.97 3.89 -1.65
C ILE A 49 -11.68 3.36 -1.03
N LYS A 50 -11.57 2.05 -0.99
CA LYS A 50 -10.40 1.32 -0.50
C LYS A 50 -9.54 0.84 -1.68
N ILE A 51 -8.22 0.85 -1.56
CA ILE A 51 -7.28 0.30 -2.56
C ILE A 51 -7.67 -1.13 -3.01
N PRO A 52 -7.96 -2.10 -2.12
CA PRO A 52 -8.35 -3.43 -2.55
C PRO A 52 -9.71 -3.48 -3.27
N ASN A 53 -10.60 -2.49 -3.11
CA ASN A 53 -11.83 -2.43 -3.90
C ASN A 53 -11.52 -2.00 -5.35
N ALA A 54 -10.51 -1.15 -5.53
CA ALA A 54 -10.02 -0.76 -6.86
C ALA A 54 -9.42 -1.93 -7.66
N ARG A 55 -8.84 -2.94 -6.99
CA ARG A 55 -8.38 -4.18 -7.64
C ARG A 55 -9.47 -4.84 -8.46
N ILE A 56 -10.66 -5.01 -7.86
CA ILE A 56 -11.78 -5.75 -8.45
C ILE A 56 -12.25 -5.06 -9.73
N GLY A 57 -12.28 -3.73 -9.74
CA GLY A 57 -12.89 -2.99 -10.83
C GLY A 57 -11.93 -2.42 -11.87
N MET A 58 -10.62 -2.34 -11.61
CA MET A 58 -9.64 -1.75 -12.54
C MET A 58 -8.53 -2.72 -13.00
N GLY A 59 -8.52 -3.98 -12.53
CA GLY A 59 -7.50 -4.95 -12.93
C GLY A 59 -6.11 -4.67 -12.34
N VAL A 60 -6.00 -3.77 -11.36
CA VAL A 60 -4.75 -3.49 -10.65
C VAL A 60 -4.45 -4.64 -9.70
N LYS A 61 -3.24 -5.19 -9.76
CA LYS A 61 -2.81 -6.22 -8.80
C LYS A 61 -2.64 -5.56 -7.42
N VAL A 62 -3.20 -6.20 -6.40
CA VAL A 62 -3.02 -5.78 -5.01
C VAL A 62 -2.70 -7.01 -4.18
N MET A 63 -1.77 -6.91 -3.24
CA MET A 63 -1.49 -7.95 -2.27
C MET A 63 -1.20 -7.35 -0.90
N THR A 64 -1.29 -8.16 0.14
CA THR A 64 -0.87 -7.77 1.49
C THR A 64 0.65 -7.82 1.61
N PRO A 65 1.27 -7.07 2.54
CA PRO A 65 2.69 -7.21 2.84
C PRO A 65 3.08 -8.64 3.19
N TYR A 66 2.21 -9.36 3.89
CA TYR A 66 2.41 -10.76 4.26
C TYR A 66 2.47 -11.69 3.04
N GLU A 67 1.63 -11.47 2.03
CA GLU A 67 1.68 -12.20 0.77
C GLU A 67 2.96 -11.86 0.00
N MET A 68 3.30 -10.57 -0.11
CA MET A 68 4.53 -10.12 -0.77
C MET A 68 5.77 -10.78 -0.18
N LEU A 69 5.91 -10.75 1.15
CA LEU A 69 7.06 -11.36 1.83
C LEU A 69 7.18 -12.87 1.56
N ARG A 70 6.04 -13.57 1.43
CA ARG A 70 6.03 -15.00 1.09
C ARG A 70 6.42 -15.26 -0.36
N VAL A 71 5.89 -14.46 -1.29
CA VAL A 71 6.21 -14.55 -2.73
C VAL A 71 7.69 -14.29 -2.97
N GLU A 72 8.22 -13.23 -2.35
CA GLU A 72 9.62 -12.81 -2.49
C GLU A 72 10.59 -13.65 -1.63
N ARG A 73 10.07 -14.58 -0.82
CA ARG A 73 10.86 -15.41 0.11
C ARG A 73 11.79 -14.58 0.98
N ALA A 74 11.28 -13.44 1.46
CA ALA A 74 12.04 -12.47 2.20
C ALA A 74 12.67 -13.10 3.45
N GLN A 75 13.97 -12.88 3.64
CA GLN A 75 14.70 -13.29 4.83
C GLN A 75 15.09 -12.06 5.64
N PHE A 76 14.71 -12.07 6.91
CA PHE A 76 15.08 -11.03 7.86
C PHE A 76 16.31 -11.50 8.64
N VAL A 77 17.48 -11.00 8.24
CA VAL A 77 18.75 -11.32 8.91
C VAL A 77 18.95 -10.33 10.05
N LEU A 78 19.09 -10.83 11.27
CA LEU A 78 19.54 -10.01 12.39
C LEU A 78 21.02 -9.69 12.18
N GLY A 79 21.37 -8.41 12.15
CA GLY A 79 22.77 -7.99 12.13
C GLY A 79 23.51 -8.57 13.34
N SER A 80 24.78 -8.95 13.18
CA SER A 80 25.58 -9.45 14.29
C SER A 80 25.48 -8.47 15.46
N PRO A 81 25.09 -8.93 16.67
CA PRO A 81 25.14 -8.06 17.83
C PRO A 81 26.56 -7.52 17.95
N ALA A 82 26.68 -6.21 18.18
CA ALA A 82 27.98 -5.61 18.43
C ALA A 82 28.66 -6.40 19.57
N PRO A 83 29.95 -6.74 19.44
CA PRO A 83 30.64 -7.52 20.45
C PRO A 83 30.47 -6.84 21.82
N PRO A 84 30.23 -7.61 22.89
CA PRO A 84 30.12 -7.05 24.24
C PRO A 84 31.38 -6.24 24.54
N GLY A 85 31.24 -4.91 24.68
CA GLY A 85 32.35 -3.98 24.94
C GLY A 85 32.52 -2.83 23.93
N SER A 86 31.76 -2.78 22.83
CA SER A 86 31.78 -1.60 21.96
C SER A 86 31.10 -0.40 22.64
N ARG A 87 31.88 0.48 23.26
CA ARG A 87 31.40 1.78 23.73
C ARG A 87 30.90 2.60 22.53
N PRO A 88 29.70 3.23 22.61
CA PRO A 88 29.33 4.22 21.61
C PRO A 88 30.37 5.34 21.64
N VAL A 89 31.01 5.58 20.50
CA VAL A 89 31.94 6.70 20.35
C VAL A 89 31.10 7.97 20.46
N SER A 90 31.26 8.70 21.56
CA SER A 90 30.71 10.04 21.71
C SER A 90 31.27 10.92 20.59
N GLY A 91 30.41 11.34 19.66
CA GLY A 91 30.78 12.32 18.62
C GLY A 91 31.18 13.66 19.22
N PRO A 92 31.99 14.47 18.51
CA PRO A 92 32.49 15.74 19.03
C PRO A 92 31.36 16.76 19.21
N ARG A 93 31.50 17.58 20.26
CA ARG A 93 30.59 18.68 20.62
C ARG A 93 30.59 19.79 19.58
#